data_AF-A0A1P8ULR1-F1
#
_entry.id   AF-A0A1P8ULR1-F1
#
_cell.length_a   1.000
_cell.length_b   1.000
_cell.length_c   1.000
_cell.angle_alpha   90.00
_cell.angle_beta   90.00
_cell.angle_gamma   90.00
#
_symmetry.space_group_name_H-M   'P 1'
#
loop_
_entity.id
_entity.type
_entity.pdbx_description
1 polymer ?
#
loop_
_entity_poly.entity_id
_entity_poly.type
_entity_poly.pdbx_seq_one_letter_code
_entity_poly.pdbx_strand_id
1 'polypeptide(L)' 'MRAAQELGADWVEPRAAEAPASGWADLVVTLDEASRAALPALPATVRHTHWPVRSETDVRDRVAGMLGGMRMLARLPQDA' A
#
# COMPACT_ATOMS: atom_id res chain seq x y z
N MET A 1 9.10 2.53 8.74
CA MET A 1 7.74 1.93 8.63
C MET A 1 6.68 2.53 9.55
N ARG A 2 7.05 3.46 10.44
CA ARG A 2 6.13 4.14 11.36
C ARG A 2 5.08 5.03 10.67
N ALA A 3 5.47 5.78 9.63
CA ALA A 3 4.58 6.67 8.88
C ALA A 3 3.32 6.00 8.29
N ALA A 4 3.46 4.84 7.63
CA ALA A 4 2.34 4.14 7.03
C ALA A 4 1.35 3.61 8.09
N GLN A 5 1.88 3.22 9.25
CA GLN A 5 1.13 2.75 10.42
C GLN A 5 0.28 3.88 11.02
N GLU A 6 0.86 5.08 11.19
CA GLU A 6 0.16 6.25 11.74
C GLU A 6 -0.98 6.76 10.83
N LEU A 7 -0.85 6.60 9.51
CA LEU A 7 -1.84 7.07 8.54
C LEU A 7 -2.93 6.04 8.21
N GLY A 8 -2.68 4.77 8.52
CA GLY A 8 -3.37 3.62 7.96
C GLY A 8 -4.84 3.45 8.36
N ALA A 9 -5.30 4.03 9.47
CA ALA A 9 -6.69 4.00 9.94
C ALA A 9 -7.39 2.63 9.77
N ASP A 10 -6.71 1.53 10.14
CA ASP A 10 -7.12 0.11 10.01
C ASP A 10 -7.09 -0.51 8.60
N TRP A 11 -6.70 0.26 7.57
CA TRP A 11 -6.73 -0.14 6.15
C TRP A 11 -5.34 -0.46 5.59
N VAL A 12 -4.28 -0.19 6.36
CA VAL A 12 -2.89 -0.39 5.96
C VAL A 12 -2.18 -1.24 7.00
N GLU A 13 -1.61 -2.36 6.55
CA GLU A 13 -0.76 -3.20 7.39
C GLU A 13 0.70 -3.06 6.92
N PRO A 14 1.54 -2.31 7.65
CA PRO A 14 2.94 -2.16 7.29
C PRO A 14 3.76 -3.37 7.78
N ARG A 15 4.48 -4.02 6.85
CA ARG A 15 5.42 -5.12 7.12
C ARG A 15 6.86 -4.80 6.70
N ALA A 16 7.81 -5.03 7.60
CA ALA A 16 9.25 -4.86 7.33
C ALA A 16 9.87 -6.19 6.93
N ALA A 17 10.57 -6.20 5.78
CA ALA A 17 11.47 -7.26 5.31
C ALA A 17 10.84 -8.64 5.01
N GLU A 18 9.65 -8.96 5.51
CA GLU A 18 8.95 -10.21 5.22
C GLU A 18 7.75 -9.94 4.32
N ALA A 19 7.71 -10.60 3.17
CA ALA A 19 6.54 -10.55 2.32
C ALA A 19 5.37 -11.31 2.98
N PRO A 20 4.17 -10.72 2.99
CA PRO A 20 3.03 -11.35 3.65
C PRO A 20 2.68 -12.66 2.95
N ALA A 21 2.66 -13.74 3.71
CA ALA A 21 2.22 -15.04 3.25
C ALA A 21 0.69 -15.12 3.23
N SER A 22 -0.06 -14.29 2.49
CA SER A 22 -1.50 -14.53 2.25
C SER A 22 -2.24 -13.48 1.43
N GLY A 23 -3.21 -13.96 0.62
CA GLY A 23 -4.17 -13.19 -0.17
C GLY A 23 -5.30 -12.50 0.61
N TRP A 24 -4.99 -11.88 1.74
CA TRP A 24 -5.91 -10.96 2.42
C TRP A 24 -5.81 -9.52 1.86
N ALA A 25 -4.66 -9.18 1.26
CA ALA A 25 -4.42 -7.85 0.70
C ALA A 25 -4.92 -7.79 -0.74
N ASP A 26 -5.80 -6.83 -1.04
CA ASP A 26 -6.18 -6.52 -2.44
C ASP A 26 -5.07 -5.74 -3.18
N LEU A 27 -4.15 -5.10 -2.43
CA LEU A 27 -3.04 -4.31 -2.95
C LEU A 27 -1.78 -4.48 -2.09
N VAL A 28 -0.66 -4.84 -2.73
CA VAL A 28 0.67 -4.83 -2.15
C VAL A 28 1.50 -3.70 -2.76
N VAL A 29 2.12 -2.89 -1.90
CA VAL A 29 3.01 -1.80 -2.31
C VAL A 29 4.43 -2.06 -1.81
N THR A 30 5.37 -2.15 -2.74
CA THR A 30 6.80 -2.26 -2.41
C THR A 30 7.43 -0.86 -2.42
N LEU A 31 8.30 -0.57 -1.44
CA LEU A 31 8.85 0.78 -1.22
C LEU A 31 10.30 0.95 -1.69
N ASP A 32 11.04 -0.13 -1.80
CA ASP A 32 12.43 -0.15 -2.25
C ASP A 32 12.69 -1.39 -3.11
N GLU A 33 13.84 -1.39 -3.79
CA GLU A 33 14.20 -2.45 -4.74
C GLU A 33 14.44 -3.78 -4.03
N ALA A 34 14.97 -3.77 -2.80
CA ALA A 34 15.18 -4.99 -2.03
C ALA A 34 13.85 -5.69 -1.72
N SER A 35 12.84 -4.92 -1.30
CA SER A 35 11.48 -5.39 -1.03
C SER A 35 10.78 -5.87 -2.30
N ARG A 36 11.04 -5.22 -3.44
CA ARG A 36 10.52 -5.65 -4.74
C ARG A 36 11.14 -6.97 -5.19
N ALA A 37 12.45 -7.11 -5.06
CA ALA A 37 13.16 -8.34 -5.42
C ALA A 37 12.80 -9.52 -4.51
N ALA A 38 12.52 -9.26 -3.23
CA ALA A 38 12.09 -10.26 -2.26
C ALA A 38 10.59 -10.61 -2.32
N LEU A 39 9.81 -9.99 -3.23
CA LEU A 39 8.37 -10.21 -3.32
C LEU A 39 8.06 -11.61 -3.90
N PRO A 40 7.31 -12.46 -3.17
CA PRO A 40 6.87 -13.76 -3.66
C PRO A 40 5.80 -13.60 -4.74
N ALA A 41 5.52 -14.70 -5.44
CA ALA A 41 4.39 -14.74 -6.36
C ALA A 41 3.08 -14.42 -5.61
N LEU A 42 2.36 -13.40 -6.08
CA LEU A 42 1.10 -12.97 -5.51
C LEU A 42 -0.08 -13.72 -6.13
N PRO A 43 -1.18 -13.97 -5.38
CA PRO A 43 -2.41 -14.48 -5.97
C PRO A 43 -2.94 -13.54 -7.08
N ALA A 44 -3.65 -14.09 -8.07
CA ALA A 44 -4.14 -13.32 -9.21
C ALA A 44 -5.12 -12.19 -8.85
N THR A 45 -5.75 -12.29 -7.67
CA THR A 45 -6.65 -11.26 -7.12
C THR A 45 -5.93 -10.07 -6.53
N VAL A 46 -4.63 -10.21 -6.22
CA VAL A 46 -3.84 -9.18 -5.55
C VAL A 46 -3.17 -8.28 -6.57
N ARG A 47 -3.39 -6.97 -6.44
CA ARG A 47 -2.66 -5.96 -7.23
C ARG A 47 -1.31 -5.68 -6.60
N HIS A 48 -0.32 -5.36 -7.44
CA HIS A 48 1.00 -4.93 -6.99
C HIS A 48 1.39 -3.60 -7.62
N THR A 49 1.99 -2.72 -6.82
CA THR A 49 2.67 -1.53 -7.31
C THR A 49 3.97 -1.28 -6.57
N HIS A 50 4.87 -0.54 -7.21
CA HIS A 50 6.16 -0.16 -6.63
C HIS A 50 6.26 1.36 -6.52
N TRP A 51 6.53 1.84 -5.31
CA TRP A 51 6.78 3.25 -5.03
C TRP A 51 8.24 3.41 -4.60
N PRO A 52 9.16 3.84 -5.48
CA PRO A 52 10.55 4.04 -5.12
C PRO A 52 10.68 5.30 -4.25
N VAL A 53 10.36 5.17 -2.96
CA VAL A 53 10.40 6.25 -1.98
C VAL A 53 11.82 6.48 -1.50
N ARG A 54 12.20 7.72 -1.25
CA ARG A 54 13.54 8.09 -0.80
C ARG A 54 13.57 8.62 0.63
N SER A 55 12.40 8.92 1.20
CA SER A 55 12.26 9.46 2.55
C SER A 55 10.98 8.98 3.22
N GLU A 56 10.90 9.16 4.54
CA GLU A 56 9.65 8.92 5.29
C GLU A 56 8.55 9.91 4.87
N THR A 57 8.91 11.14 4.49
CA THR A 57 7.96 12.13 3.97
C THR A 57 7.33 11.66 2.66
N ASP A 58 8.10 11.07 1.75
CA ASP A 58 7.59 10.53 0.49
C ASP A 58 6.55 9.43 0.75
N VAL A 59 6.79 8.57 1.75
CA VAL A 59 5.82 7.54 2.17
C VAL A 59 4.54 8.19 2.68
N ARG A 60 4.65 9.22 3.54
CA ARG A 60 3.48 9.93 4.07
C ARG A 60 2.66 10.55 2.95
N ASP A 61 3.29 11.26 2.01
CA ASP A 61 2.61 11.94 0.91
C ASP A 61 1.90 10.94 -0.02
N ARG A 62 2.55 9.81 -0.32
CA ARG A 62 1.94 8.76 -1.16
C ARG A 62 0.76 8.09 -0.47
N VAL A 63 0.89 7.73 0.81
CA VAL A 63 -0.21 7.12 1.58
C VAL A 63 -1.36 8.11 1.75
N ALA A 64 -1.08 9.38 2.03
CA ALA A 64 -2.09 10.42 2.15
C ALA A 64 -2.84 10.64 0.82
N GLY A 65 -2.13 10.70 -0.30
CA GLY A 65 -2.75 10.80 -1.63
C GLY A 65 -3.64 9.61 -1.97
N MET A 66 -3.17 8.38 -1.67
CA MET A 66 -3.95 7.16 -1.86
C MET A 66 -5.23 7.16 -1.02
N LEU A 67 -5.13 7.43 0.29
CA LEU A 67 -6.28 7.50 1.19
C LEU A 67 -7.25 8.61 0.77
N GLY A 68 -6.73 9.76 0.33
CA GLY A 68 -7.53 10.87 -0.21
C GLY A 68 -8.33 10.45 -1.43
N GLY A 69 -7.69 9.78 -2.40
CA GLY A 69 -8.35 9.25 -3.59
C GLY A 69 -9.44 8.22 -3.25
N MET A 70 -9.15 7.26 -2.36
CA MET A 70 -10.13 6.26 -1.93
C MET A 70 -11.33 6.89 -1.22
N ARG A 71 -11.10 7.87 -0.33
CA ARG A 71 -12.18 8.62 0.33
C ARG A 71 -13.01 9.43 -0.66
N MET A 72 -12.40 9.97 -1.71
CA MET A 72 -13.12 10.67 -2.77
C MET A 72 -14.01 9.71 -3.54
N LEU A 73 -13.48 8.54 -3.95
CA LEU A 73 -14.23 7.50 -4.65
C LEU A 73 -15.39 6.94 -3.80
N ALA A 74 -15.17 6.73 -2.51
CA ALA A 74 -16.20 6.26 -1.58
C ALA A 74 -17.34 7.28 -1.37
N ARG A 75 -17.09 8.57 -1.61
CA ARG A 75 -18.10 9.64 -1.54
C ARG A 75 -18.86 9.85 -2.84
N LEU A 76 -18.42 9.26 -3.95
CA LEU A 76 -19.15 9.34 -5.20
C LEU A 76 -20.38 8.44 -5.11
N PRO A 77 -21.58 8.95 -5.44
CA PRO A 77 -22.77 8.11 -5.50
C PRO A 77 -22.52 6.97 -6.49
N GLN A 78 -22.85 5.74 -6.06
CA GLN A 78 -22.75 4.54 -6.88
C GLN A 78 -23.92 4.49 -7.87
N ASP A 79 -24.02 5.48 -8.76
CA ASP A 79 -25.05 5.54 -9.80
C ASP A 79 -24.39 5.61 -11.19
N ALA A 80 -24.40 4.48 -11.89
CA ALA A 80 -24.25 4.36 -13.34
C ALA A 80 -25.13 3.20 -13.83
#